data_AF-A0A7Y2DGZ2-F1
#
_entry.id   AF-A0A7Y2DGZ2-F1
#
_cell.length_a   1.000
_cell.length_b   1.000
_cell.length_c   1.000
_cell.angle_alpha   90.00
_cell.angle_beta   90.00
_cell.angle_gamma   90.00
#
_symmetry.space_group_name_H-M   'P 1'
#
loop_
_entity.id
_entity.type
_entity.pdbx_description
1 polymer ?
#
loop_
_entity_poly.entity_id
_entity_poly.type
_entity_poly.pdbx_seq_one_letter_code
_entity_poly.pdbx_strand_id
1 'polypeptide(L)'
;MLSLVFIVVFVLCFALAALSVLIGYELVNTYNSNFHRWFWYYLLAFYVFALYGVWGQIGMQTLLVSVQSTREVETLIGLFIPILGFPFLIIAMVMFLKMAFALVDIPERKSSLYLHLGLFLLLALLIGSFYLGNQATQLTAQKGPFYLIILITSIEWMYMLYFTGIVSRNLSNVPTEKRKKIGLFT
;
A
#
# COMPACT_ATOMS: atom_id res chain seq x y z
N MET A 1 -24.28 -1.21 16.50
CA MET A 1 -23.61 -2.12 17.44
C MET A 1 -22.28 -2.54 16.83
N LEU A 2 -21.16 -2.31 17.50
CA LEU A 2 -19.85 -2.76 17.03
C LEU A 2 -19.83 -4.30 17.16
N SER A 3 -19.84 -5.00 16.02
CA SER A 3 -19.93 -6.47 16.04
C SER A 3 -18.67 -7.05 16.68
N LEU A 4 -18.82 -8.03 17.57
CA LEU A 4 -17.70 -8.80 18.14
C LEU A 4 -16.75 -9.28 17.04
N VAL A 5 -17.30 -9.67 15.88
CA VAL A 5 -16.56 -10.09 14.69
C VAL A 5 -15.60 -8.99 14.20
N PHE A 6 -16.04 -7.72 14.19
CA PHE A 6 -15.18 -6.60 13.78
C PHE A 6 -13.98 -6.45 14.71
N ILE A 7 -14.18 -6.53 16.03
CA ILE A 7 -13.08 -6.44 17.01
C ILE A 7 -12.10 -7.59 16.81
N VAL A 8 -12.61 -8.81 16.70
CA VAL A 8 -11.76 -10.01 16.55
C VAL A 8 -10.93 -9.93 15.27
N VAL A 9 -11.55 -9.57 14.14
CA VAL A 9 -10.83 -9.43 12.86
C VAL A 9 -9.79 -8.31 12.95
N PHE A 10 -10.12 -7.16 13.53
CA PHE A 10 -9.19 -6.06 13.71
C PHE A 10 -7.96 -6.47 14.54
N VAL A 11 -8.18 -7.11 15.69
CA VAL A 11 -7.10 -7.56 16.58
C VAL A 11 -6.21 -8.60 15.89
N LEU A 12 -6.80 -9.56 15.16
CA LEU A 12 -6.04 -10.56 14.41
C LEU A 12 -5.21 -9.92 13.30
N CYS A 13 -5.78 -9.00 12.53
CA CYS A 13 -5.04 -8.27 11.49
C CYS A 13 -3.90 -7.44 12.07
N PHE A 14 -4.13 -6.77 13.20
CA PHE A 14 -3.09 -5.98 13.88
C PHE A 14 -1.97 -6.88 14.43
N ALA A 15 -2.31 -8.02 15.03
CA ALA A 15 -1.34 -9.00 15.50
C ALA A 15 -0.49 -9.57 14.35
N LEU A 16 -1.12 -9.92 13.22
CA LEU A 16 -0.41 -10.36 12.02
C LEU A 16 0.50 -9.28 11.45
N ALA A 17 0.05 -8.02 11.41
CA ALA A 17 0.88 -6.90 10.98
C ALA A 17 2.11 -6.73 11.88
N ALA A 18 1.92 -6.77 13.21
CA ALA A 18 3.02 -6.68 14.16
C ALA A 18 4.02 -7.84 13.99
N LEU A 19 3.54 -9.07 13.85
CA LEU A 19 4.38 -10.24 13.59
C LEU A 19 5.17 -10.09 12.29
N SER A 20 4.55 -9.65 11.20
CA SER A 20 5.24 -9.41 9.93
C SER A 20 6.35 -8.37 10.07
N VAL A 21 6.12 -7.28 10.79
CA VAL A 21 7.13 -6.24 11.04
C VAL A 21 8.28 -6.78 11.90
N LEU A 22 7.98 -7.59 12.91
CA LEU A 22 9.00 -8.22 13.77
C LEU A 22 9.85 -9.23 12.99
N ILE A 23 9.22 -10.06 12.16
CA ILE A 23 9.92 -10.99 11.25
C ILE A 23 10.81 -10.19 10.30
N GLY A 24 10.29 -9.12 9.69
CA GLY A 24 11.08 -8.24 8.84
C GLY A 24 12.28 -7.62 9.55
N TYR A 25 12.11 -7.20 10.81
CA TYR A 25 13.19 -6.66 11.63
C TYR A 25 14.28 -7.70 11.91
N GLU A 26 13.87 -8.92 12.26
CA GLU A 26 14.82 -10.02 12.52
C GLU A 26 15.59 -10.40 11.26
N LEU A 27 14.93 -10.39 10.09
CA LEU A 27 15.59 -10.59 8.79
C LEU A 27 16.63 -9.51 8.49
N VAL A 28 16.36 -8.25 8.84
CA VAL A 28 17.33 -7.15 8.70
C VAL A 28 18.55 -7.40 9.59
N ASN A 29 18.35 -7.78 10.85
CA ASN A 29 19.45 -8.04 11.78
C ASN A 29 20.27 -9.27 11.39
N THR A 30 19.60 -10.33 10.92
CA THR A 30 20.24 -11.61 10.56
C THR A 30 21.05 -11.50 9.27
N TYR A 31 20.47 -10.93 8.22
CA TYR A 31 21.09 -10.93 6.88
C TYR A 31 21.81 -9.64 6.53
N ASN A 32 21.50 -8.53 7.22
CA ASN A 32 22.11 -7.22 7.06
C ASN A 32 22.27 -6.76 5.59
N SER A 33 21.31 -7.11 4.73
CA SER A 33 21.34 -6.75 3.31
C SER A 33 20.41 -5.58 3.00
N ASN A 34 20.74 -4.82 1.95
CA ASN A 34 19.91 -3.70 1.50
C ASN A 34 18.49 -4.15 1.14
N PHE A 35 18.33 -5.35 0.56
CA PHE A 35 17.02 -5.93 0.25
C PHE A 35 16.13 -6.04 1.50
N HIS A 36 16.63 -6.66 2.58
CA HIS A 36 15.85 -6.84 3.80
C HIS A 36 15.51 -5.50 4.46
N ARG A 37 16.43 -4.52 4.41
CA ARG A 37 16.16 -3.17 4.92
C ARG A 37 15.01 -2.50 4.18
N TRP A 38 15.02 -2.55 2.84
CA TRP A 38 13.92 -1.98 2.04
C TRP A 38 12.61 -2.75 2.21
N PHE A 39 12.66 -4.08 2.35
CA PHE A 39 11.49 -4.90 2.67
C PHE A 39 10.87 -4.50 4.01
N TRP A 40 11.69 -4.29 5.04
CA TRP A 40 11.20 -3.86 6.36
C TRP A 40 10.56 -2.47 6.32
N TYR A 41 11.20 -1.50 5.64
CA TYR A 41 10.60 -0.16 5.45
C TYR A 41 9.30 -0.21 4.64
N TYR A 42 9.22 -1.09 3.64
CA TYR A 42 8.00 -1.35 2.90
C TYR A 42 6.88 -1.86 3.82
N LEU A 43 7.15 -2.89 4.65
CA LEU A 43 6.15 -3.42 5.59
C LEU A 43 5.66 -2.33 6.55
N LEU A 44 6.56 -1.54 7.13
CA LEU A 44 6.20 -0.48 8.07
C LEU A 44 5.30 0.56 7.41
N ALA A 45 5.71 1.10 6.26
CA ALA A 45 4.92 2.10 5.54
C ALA A 45 3.57 1.51 5.06
N PHE A 46 3.55 0.28 4.57
CA PHE A 46 2.33 -0.38 4.10
C PHE A 46 1.34 -0.63 5.24
N TYR A 47 1.79 -1.10 6.41
CA TYR A 47 0.89 -1.32 7.54
C TYR A 47 0.40 -0.01 8.16
N VAL A 48 1.20 1.05 8.18
CA VAL A 48 0.73 2.39 8.57
C VAL A 48 -0.33 2.89 7.58
N PHE A 49 -0.11 2.70 6.27
CA PHE A 49 -1.13 2.96 5.26
C PHE A 49 -2.39 2.14 5.50
N ALA A 50 -2.29 0.83 5.72
CA ALA A 50 -3.46 -0.02 5.95
C ALA A 50 -4.21 0.38 7.23
N LEU A 51 -3.49 0.81 8.27
CA LEU A 51 -4.08 1.29 9.52
C LEU A 51 -4.87 2.58 9.30
N TYR A 52 -4.27 3.61 8.68
CA TYR A 52 -4.96 4.89 8.48
C TYR A 52 -5.94 4.86 7.30
N GLY A 53 -5.51 4.33 6.17
CA GLY A 53 -6.24 4.33 4.90
C GLY A 53 -7.41 3.35 4.82
N VAL A 54 -7.32 2.20 5.50
CA VAL A 54 -8.38 1.17 5.46
C VAL A 54 -9.06 1.05 6.81
N TRP A 55 -8.32 0.66 7.86
CA TRP A 55 -8.90 0.42 9.17
C TRP A 55 -9.40 1.69 9.86
N GLY A 56 -8.72 2.82 9.66
CA GLY A 56 -9.14 4.11 10.19
C GLY A 56 -10.51 4.50 9.64
N GLN A 57 -10.73 4.30 8.34
CA GLN A 57 -12.00 4.63 7.71
C GLN A 57 -13.13 3.73 8.25
N ILE A 58 -12.93 2.40 8.27
CA ILE A 58 -13.94 1.45 8.73
C ILE A 58 -14.23 1.66 10.22
N GLY A 59 -13.18 1.77 11.04
CA GLY A 59 -13.29 1.99 12.48
C GLY A 59 -14.01 3.29 12.80
N MET A 60 -13.64 4.39 12.15
CA MET A 60 -14.27 5.68 12.41
C MET A 60 -15.72 5.74 11.94
N GLN A 61 -16.06 5.17 10.78
CA GLN A 61 -17.45 5.05 10.35
C GLN A 61 -18.28 4.26 11.37
N THR A 62 -17.72 3.16 11.89
CA THR A 62 -18.42 2.36 12.90
C THR A 62 -18.61 3.12 14.22
N LEU A 63 -17.61 3.90 14.64
CA LEU A 63 -17.69 4.76 15.83
C LEU A 63 -18.72 5.88 15.66
N LEU A 64 -18.71 6.59 14.52
CA LEU A 64 -19.60 7.71 14.25
C LEU A 64 -21.08 7.28 14.20
N VAL A 65 -21.37 6.13 13.59
CA VAL A 65 -22.69 5.51 13.62
C VAL A 65 -23.10 5.16 15.05
N SER A 66 -22.16 4.74 15.90
CA SER A 66 -22.47 4.37 17.29
C SER A 66 -22.82 5.56 18.18
N VAL A 67 -22.31 6.75 17.88
CA VAL A 67 -22.59 8.00 18.63
C VAL A 67 -23.70 8.84 18.01
N GLN A 68 -24.42 8.31 17.00
CA GLN A 68 -25.50 9.01 16.30
C GLN A 68 -25.07 10.37 15.72
N SER A 69 -23.85 10.43 15.17
CA SER A 69 -23.34 11.68 14.59
C SER A 69 -24.16 12.13 13.37
N THR A 70 -24.07 13.41 13.02
CA THR A 70 -24.73 13.93 11.83
C THR A 70 -24.07 13.39 10.55
N ARG A 71 -24.86 13.18 9.49
CA ARG A 71 -24.35 12.71 8.18
C ARG A 71 -23.26 13.61 7.60
N GLU A 72 -23.29 14.90 7.90
CA GLU A 72 -22.25 15.84 7.48
C GLU A 72 -20.90 15.51 8.12
N VAL A 73 -20.88 15.22 9.42
CA VAL A 73 -19.67 14.82 10.16
C VAL A 73 -19.15 13.48 9.65
N GLU A 74 -20.03 12.51 9.40
CA GLU A 74 -19.68 11.20 8.81
C GLU A 74 -19.01 11.33 7.44
N THR A 75 -19.56 12.19 6.60
CA THR A 75 -19.04 12.42 5.24
C THR A 75 -17.68 13.10 5.28
N LEU A 76 -17.52 14.12 6.12
CA LEU A 76 -16.30 14.92 6.21
C LEU A 76 -15.13 14.10 6.76
N ILE A 77 -15.40 13.30 7.80
CA ILE A 77 -14.40 12.41 8.40
C ILE A 77 -14.07 11.23 7.48
N GLY A 78 -15.08 10.68 6.79
CA GLY A 78 -14.89 9.61 5.82
C GLY A 78 -13.96 9.97 4.64
N LEU A 79 -13.89 11.26 4.30
CA LEU A 79 -12.96 11.78 3.28
C LEU A 79 -11.56 12.05 3.83
N PHE A 80 -11.44 12.49 5.08
CA PHE A 80 -10.16 12.93 5.65
C PHE A 80 -9.23 11.77 6.01
N ILE A 81 -9.79 10.68 6.55
CA ILE A 81 -8.98 9.58 7.08
C ILE A 81 -8.15 8.86 5.99
N PRO A 82 -8.70 8.52 4.81
CA PRO A 82 -7.91 7.94 3.73
C PRO A 82 -6.77 8.83 3.23
N ILE A 83 -6.96 10.15 3.28
CA ILE A 83 -5.93 11.14 2.87
C ILE A 83 -4.71 11.04 3.79
N LEU A 84 -4.88 10.73 5.08
CA LEU A 84 -3.76 10.52 6.00
C LEU A 84 -2.95 9.26 5.66
N GLY A 85 -3.59 8.22 5.13
CA GLY A 85 -2.92 6.99 4.71
C GLY A 85 -2.12 7.16 3.42
N PHE A 86 -2.57 8.02 2.50
CA PHE A 86 -2.03 8.12 1.14
C PHE A 86 -0.51 8.42 1.06
N PRO A 87 0.07 9.33 1.85
CA PRO A 87 1.52 9.53 1.88
C PRO A 87 2.31 8.26 2.23
N PHE A 88 1.77 7.42 3.11
CA PHE A 88 2.41 6.16 3.48
C PHE A 88 2.33 5.12 2.36
N LEU A 89 1.27 5.13 1.56
CA LEU A 89 1.17 4.30 0.35
C LEU A 89 2.23 4.70 -0.69
N ILE A 90 2.43 6.00 -0.91
CA ILE A 90 3.50 6.53 -1.77
C ILE A 90 4.85 5.99 -1.29
N ILE A 91 5.15 6.18 -0.01
CA ILE A 91 6.41 5.72 0.59
C ILE A 91 6.56 4.20 0.46
N ALA A 92 5.53 3.43 0.77
CA ALA A 92 5.54 1.97 0.65
C ALA A 92 5.90 1.54 -0.78
N MET A 93 5.25 2.11 -1.79
CA MET A 93 5.52 1.74 -3.19
C MET A 93 6.93 2.16 -3.63
N VAL A 94 7.49 3.25 -3.12
CA VAL A 94 8.92 3.58 -3.35
C VAL A 94 9.82 2.52 -2.72
N MET A 95 9.58 2.12 -1.48
CA MET A 95 10.39 1.11 -0.78
C MET A 95 10.29 -0.25 -1.49
N PHE A 96 9.11 -0.59 -2.02
CA PHE A 96 8.89 -1.78 -2.82
C PHE A 96 9.72 -1.78 -4.12
N LEU A 97 9.81 -0.65 -4.82
CA LEU A 97 10.67 -0.50 -5.99
C LEU A 97 12.15 -0.62 -5.62
N LYS A 98 12.58 0.05 -4.55
CA LYS A 98 13.97 -0.03 -4.05
C LYS A 98 14.36 -1.46 -3.69
N MET A 99 13.44 -2.20 -3.09
CA MET A 99 13.59 -3.61 -2.80
C MET A 99 13.85 -4.42 -4.09
N ALA A 100 13.14 -4.15 -5.19
CA ALA A 100 13.35 -4.81 -6.48
C ALA A 100 14.79 -4.63 -7.00
N PHE A 101 15.29 -3.39 -6.99
CA PHE A 101 16.64 -3.06 -7.44
C PHE A 101 17.71 -3.67 -6.52
N ALA A 102 17.49 -3.62 -5.21
CA ALA A 102 18.39 -4.21 -4.23
C ALA A 102 18.47 -5.75 -4.32
N LEU A 103 17.39 -6.41 -4.73
CA LEU A 103 17.37 -7.87 -4.91
C LEU A 103 18.32 -8.32 -6.01
N VAL A 104 18.44 -7.54 -7.10
CA VAL A 104 19.32 -7.84 -8.24
C VAL A 104 20.63 -7.05 -8.23
N ASP A 105 20.92 -6.33 -7.14
CA ASP A 105 22.18 -5.60 -6.90
C ASP A 105 22.53 -4.57 -8.00
N ILE A 106 21.51 -3.89 -8.53
CA ILE A 106 21.68 -2.82 -9.54
C ILE A 106 21.29 -1.46 -8.94
N PRO A 107 21.92 -0.36 -9.39
CA PRO A 107 21.55 0.97 -8.92
C PRO A 107 20.12 1.34 -9.35
N GLU A 108 19.45 2.11 -8.49
CA GLU A 108 18.12 2.62 -8.74
C GLU A 108 18.10 3.50 -10.00
N ARG A 109 17.10 3.29 -10.86
CA ARG A 109 16.94 4.09 -12.09
C ARG A 109 16.04 5.29 -11.80
N LYS A 110 16.48 6.50 -12.16
CA LYS A 110 15.65 7.73 -12.09
C LYS A 110 14.31 7.58 -12.81
N SER A 111 14.28 6.83 -13.93
CA SER A 111 13.06 6.50 -14.67
C SER A 111 12.01 5.77 -13.82
N SER A 112 12.42 4.91 -12.88
CA SER A 112 11.49 4.24 -11.97
C SER A 112 10.81 5.22 -11.02
N LEU A 113 11.53 6.24 -10.56
CA LEU A 113 10.98 7.30 -9.71
C LEU A 113 10.03 8.21 -10.49
N TYR A 114 10.37 8.56 -11.75
CA TYR A 114 9.45 9.31 -12.61
C TYR A 114 8.18 8.52 -12.95
N LEU A 115 8.29 7.21 -13.21
CA LEU A 115 7.14 6.34 -13.42
C LEU A 115 6.26 6.31 -12.16
N HIS A 116 6.87 6.13 -10.99
CA HIS A 116 6.16 6.15 -9.71
C HIS A 116 5.40 7.48 -9.49
N LEU A 117 6.08 8.62 -9.67
CA LEU A 117 5.46 9.95 -9.54
C LEU A 117 4.34 10.17 -10.56
N GLY A 118 4.55 9.75 -11.81
CA GLY A 118 3.54 9.85 -12.86
C GLY A 118 2.28 9.03 -12.54
N LEU A 119 2.45 7.81 -12.01
CA LEU A 119 1.33 6.96 -11.60
C LEU A 119 0.57 7.54 -10.41
N PHE A 120 1.25 8.06 -9.40
CA PHE A 120 0.59 8.67 -8.25
C PHE A 120 -0.07 10.00 -8.59
N LEU A 121 0.49 10.77 -9.52
CA LEU A 121 -0.15 11.98 -10.06
C LEU A 121 -1.42 11.61 -10.84
N LEU A 122 -1.36 10.58 -11.69
CA LEU A 122 -2.52 10.08 -12.43
C LEU A 122 -3.61 9.57 -11.47
N LEU A 123 -3.22 8.83 -10.43
CA LEU A 123 -4.12 8.40 -9.36
C LEU A 123 -4.81 9.58 -8.67
N ALA A 124 -4.04 10.61 -8.29
CA ALA A 124 -4.59 11.82 -7.66
C ALA A 124 -5.55 12.57 -8.61
N LEU A 125 -5.23 12.68 -9.89
CA LEU A 125 -6.11 13.29 -10.90
C LEU A 125 -7.39 12.48 -11.12
N LEU A 126 -7.31 11.15 -11.16
CA LEU A 126 -8.48 10.29 -11.28
C LEU A 126 -9.39 10.38 -10.06
N ILE A 127 -8.83 10.36 -8.85
CA ILE A 127 -9.60 10.51 -7.60
C ILE A 127 -10.22 11.92 -7.54
N GLY A 128 -9.47 12.97 -7.87
CA GLY A 128 -9.95 14.34 -7.86
C GLY A 128 -11.05 14.61 -8.90
N SER A 129 -10.88 14.10 -10.12
CA SER A 129 -11.91 14.18 -11.17
C SER A 129 -13.16 13.38 -10.82
N PHE A 130 -13.00 12.21 -10.21
CA PHE A 130 -14.13 11.42 -9.68
C PHE A 130 -14.87 12.20 -8.60
N TYR A 131 -14.17 12.82 -7.66
CA TYR A 131 -14.77 13.62 -6.59
C TYR A 131 -15.56 14.82 -7.13
N LEU A 132 -14.98 15.58 -8.07
CA LEU A 132 -15.64 16.74 -8.69
C LEU A 132 -16.82 16.34 -9.56
N GLY A 133 -16.69 15.27 -10.36
CA GLY A 133 -17.76 14.77 -11.23
C GLY A 133 -18.96 14.22 -10.46
N ASN A 134 -18.74 13.63 -9.28
CA ASN A 134 -19.82 13.09 -8.45
C ASN A 134 -20.70 14.18 -7.83
N GLN A 135 -20.15 15.38 -7.56
CA GLN A 135 -20.96 16.53 -7.13
C GLN A 135 -21.92 17.01 -8.23
N ALA A 136 -21.56 16.83 -9.50
CA ALA A 136 -22.32 17.34 -10.63
C ALA A 136 -23.45 16.41 -11.13
N THR A 137 -23.36 15.08 -10.93
CA THR A 137 -24.20 14.15 -11.70
C THR A 137 -25.05 13.15 -10.91
N GLN A 138 -24.92 13.02 -9.57
CA GLN A 138 -25.66 12.05 -8.72
C GLN A 138 -25.66 10.56 -9.15
N LEU A 139 -25.15 10.22 -10.34
CA LEU A 139 -25.17 8.89 -10.95
C LEU A 139 -24.20 7.88 -10.28
N THR A 140 -23.26 8.38 -9.47
CA THR A 140 -22.07 7.61 -9.04
C THR A 140 -22.00 7.37 -7.52
N ALA A 141 -23.04 7.76 -6.77
CA ALA A 141 -23.06 7.62 -5.30
C ALA A 141 -23.01 6.15 -4.82
N GLN A 142 -23.55 5.19 -5.59
CA GLN A 142 -23.52 3.77 -5.20
C GLN A 142 -22.29 2.99 -5.70
N LYS A 143 -21.65 3.39 -6.82
CA LYS A 143 -20.55 2.61 -7.44
C LYS A 143 -19.15 3.16 -7.17
N GLY A 144 -19.03 4.36 -6.57
CA GLY A 144 -17.74 5.02 -6.32
C GLY A 144 -16.70 4.20 -5.55
N PRO A 145 -17.06 3.51 -4.44
CA PRO A 145 -16.10 2.69 -3.70
C PRO A 145 -15.51 1.54 -4.54
N PHE A 146 -16.30 0.97 -5.46
CA PHE A 146 -15.88 -0.14 -6.30
C PHE A 146 -14.80 0.27 -7.32
N TYR A 147 -14.95 1.46 -7.93
CA TYR A 147 -13.95 2.01 -8.84
C TYR A 147 -12.62 2.30 -8.14
N LEU A 148 -12.68 2.79 -6.91
CA LEU A 148 -11.49 3.06 -6.09
C LEU A 148 -10.72 1.77 -5.76
N ILE A 149 -11.42 0.70 -5.38
CA ILE A 149 -10.82 -0.61 -5.14
C ILE A 149 -10.16 -1.13 -6.42
N ILE A 150 -10.87 -1.13 -7.55
CA ILE A 150 -10.32 -1.56 -8.85
C ILE A 150 -9.06 -0.77 -9.18
N LEU A 151 -9.07 0.54 -8.97
CA LEU A 151 -7.96 1.43 -9.28
C LEU A 151 -6.73 1.13 -8.42
N ILE A 152 -6.88 1.01 -7.09
CA ILE A 152 -5.80 0.68 -6.17
C ILE A 152 -5.23 -0.70 -6.50
N THR A 153 -6.10 -1.72 -6.67
CA THR A 153 -5.67 -3.06 -7.03
C THR A 153 -4.94 -3.08 -8.38
N SER A 154 -5.42 -2.35 -9.39
CA SER A 154 -4.74 -2.27 -10.69
C SER A 154 -3.34 -1.65 -10.57
N ILE A 155 -3.19 -0.64 -9.71
CA ILE A 155 -1.89 -0.03 -9.44
C ILE A 155 -0.94 -1.03 -8.77
N GLU A 156 -1.40 -1.74 -7.75
CA GLU A 156 -0.62 -2.78 -7.08
C GLU A 156 -0.16 -3.86 -8.07
N TRP A 157 -1.07 -4.36 -8.92
CA TRP A 157 -0.74 -5.33 -9.96
C TRP A 157 0.32 -4.81 -10.93
N MET A 158 0.21 -3.55 -11.36
CA MET A 158 1.21 -2.93 -12.21
C MET A 158 2.58 -2.82 -11.52
N TYR A 159 2.63 -2.49 -10.22
CA TYR A 159 3.88 -2.51 -9.45
C TYR A 159 4.46 -3.91 -9.35
N MET A 160 3.64 -4.95 -9.15
CA MET A 160 4.08 -6.35 -9.13
C MET A 160 4.64 -6.79 -10.48
N LEU A 161 3.99 -6.41 -11.59
CA LEU A 161 4.49 -6.68 -12.94
C LEU A 161 5.80 -5.94 -13.20
N TYR A 162 5.92 -4.69 -12.76
CA TYR A 162 7.14 -3.90 -12.91
C TYR A 162 8.30 -4.48 -12.09
N PHE A 163 8.04 -4.86 -10.84
CA PHE A 163 8.98 -5.58 -9.97
C PHE A 163 9.48 -6.85 -10.65
N THR A 164 8.55 -7.68 -11.11
CA THR A 164 8.87 -8.95 -11.80
C THR A 164 9.66 -8.69 -13.08
N GLY A 165 9.33 -7.63 -13.82
CA GLY A 165 10.07 -7.19 -15.00
C GLY A 165 11.50 -6.75 -14.70
N ILE A 166 11.74 -6.05 -13.59
CA ILE A 166 13.10 -5.69 -13.15
C ILE A 166 13.88 -6.97 -12.80
N VAL A 167 13.31 -7.83 -11.99
CA VAL A 167 13.98 -9.05 -11.51
C VAL A 167 14.30 -9.95 -12.69
N SER A 168 13.32 -10.35 -13.50
CA SER A 168 13.48 -11.27 -14.63
C SER A 168 14.54 -10.80 -15.64
N ARG A 169 14.56 -9.51 -15.99
CA ARG A 169 15.51 -8.95 -16.97
C ARG A 169 16.95 -8.88 -16.46
N ASN A 170 17.15 -8.76 -15.14
CA ASN A 170 18.48 -8.53 -14.56
C ASN A 170 19.01 -9.75 -13.80
N LEU A 171 18.18 -10.77 -13.55
CA LEU A 171 18.58 -11.98 -12.84
C LEU A 171 19.75 -12.69 -13.51
N SER A 172 19.81 -12.65 -14.86
CA SER A 172 20.91 -13.22 -15.67
C SER A 172 22.26 -12.56 -15.43
N ASN A 173 22.27 -11.33 -14.90
CA ASN A 173 23.48 -10.54 -14.65
C ASN A 173 23.97 -10.68 -13.20
N VAL A 174 23.16 -11.29 -12.32
CA VAL A 174 23.54 -11.60 -10.94
C VAL A 174 24.45 -12.85 -10.92
N PRO A 175 25.59 -12.82 -10.19
CA PRO A 175 26.48 -13.98 -10.06
C PRO A 175 25.75 -15.26 -9.64
N THR A 176 26.14 -16.39 -10.20
CA THR A 176 25.41 -17.67 -10.05
C THR A 176 25.26 -18.11 -8.58
N GLU A 177 26.23 -17.82 -7.70
CA GLU A 177 26.11 -18.08 -6.26
C GLU A 177 25.01 -17.26 -5.58
N LYS A 178 24.89 -15.97 -5.93
CA LYS A 178 23.81 -15.10 -5.45
C LYS A 178 22.47 -15.48 -6.10
N ARG A 179 22.47 -15.87 -7.38
CA ARG A 179 21.25 -16.32 -8.09
C ARG A 179 20.65 -17.58 -7.47
N LYS A 180 21.49 -18.57 -7.09
CA LYS A 180 21.03 -19.77 -6.36
C LYS A 180 20.37 -19.43 -5.03
N LYS A 181 20.84 -18.39 -4.33
CA LYS A 181 20.20 -17.89 -3.11
C LYS A 181 18.88 -17.18 -3.41
N ILE A 182 18.82 -16.35 -4.45
CA ILE A 182 17.58 -15.65 -4.86
C ILE A 182 16.50 -16.65 -5.31
N GLY A 183 16.87 -17.70 -6.05
CA GLY A 183 15.96 -18.76 -6.50
C GLY A 183 15.37 -19.64 -5.38
N LEU A 184 15.85 -19.51 -4.14
CA LEU A 184 15.22 -20.13 -2.97
C LEU A 184 14.06 -19.27 -2.40
N PHE A 185 13.94 -18.01 -2.83
CA PHE A 185 12.95 -17.03 -2.33
C PHE A 185 11.93 -16.58 -3.39
N THR A 186 12.07 -17.03 -4.64
CA THR A 186 11.12 -16.82 -5.75
C THR A 186 10.43 -18.12 -6.10
#